data_AF-A0A0M0K5V7-F1
#
_entry.id   AF-A0A0M0K5V7-F1
#
_cell.length_a   1.000
_cell.length_b   1.000
_cell.length_c   1.000
_cell.angle_alpha   90.00
_cell.angle_beta   90.00
_cell.angle_gamma   90.00
#
_symmetry.space_group_name_H-M   'P 1'
#
loop_
_entity.id
_entity.type
_entity.pdbx_description
1 polymer ?
#
loop_
_entity_poly.entity_id
_entity_poly.type
_entity_poly.pdbx_seq_one_letter_code
_entity_poly.pdbx_strand_id
1 'polypeptide(L)'
;MAQRRLLSLRVLALVVAALSLGILLTLASIQPLQSPPRQARPNRARASQRDAATARSPAKAVAALPFAALAKAISGGGVAALAAAMAPGQDLLVTFGSMALAPFLSSLLSTLVRLNVTSLVVGALDAELHDACIAAHVPVLRIDGGAAASPSGYFRKDYGAFKKMGARKARFLATLLAAVGAGGAGGLWVCDADVSFLRPPSTEIAMRPSLAAADVLLSTDCIDLAADRRGECTEANLNTGVLYLRSTEAALAFTSEWARRMETVGPEPWLDDQAVLNNMVREGFKRESTGAVAGAPSRTYIGANGKVRIGLLPLDDVANGHTFFVQHPCAMCQQADQHAAATCACSRLAPPLPFVVHTTFQFGDTAQFAWGKRARLMQAGLWHVGPIWLARSRPSAGGALATTPPTAAEPRPLPSAAPEIFSEISSEISSEISSEISSEISSEISSARMEREEARLVVLDEAAAETALRSDVEAALRRDASLAEGVSRNDSRALIRLHKALDAAWRRRVLGLLSIALARNRTAVLPPAWCFCDLYWGGMSSCRAIGAMSTALPFECPVDHIIDVPRWSTQGRLSWRPPRWLE
;
A
#
# COMPACT_ATOMS: atom_id res chain seq x y z
N MET A 1 -21.29 63.32 -1.02
CA MET A 1 -20.60 62.01 -1.01
C MET A 1 -20.49 61.37 0.39
N ALA A 2 -20.38 62.13 1.48
CA ALA A 2 -20.30 61.57 2.84
C ALA A 2 -21.59 60.85 3.32
N GLN A 3 -22.77 61.37 3.00
CA GLN A 3 -24.05 60.74 3.37
C GLN A 3 -24.32 59.39 2.67
N ARG A 4 -23.85 59.19 1.42
CA ARG A 4 -23.99 57.90 0.73
C ARG A 4 -23.11 56.82 1.34
N ARG A 5 -21.88 57.14 1.77
CA ARG A 5 -21.00 56.18 2.47
C ARG A 5 -21.51 55.77 3.86
N LEU A 6 -22.14 56.70 4.59
CA LEU A 6 -22.79 56.41 5.88
C LEU A 6 -24.03 55.53 5.72
N LEU A 7 -24.79 55.69 4.63
CA LEU A 7 -25.93 54.83 4.32
C LEU A 7 -25.46 53.40 3.96
N SER A 8 -24.40 53.26 3.16
CA SER A 8 -23.82 51.97 2.79
C SER A 8 -23.27 51.18 3.98
N LEU A 9 -22.60 51.86 4.92
CA LEU A 9 -22.08 51.24 6.14
C LEU A 9 -23.19 50.81 7.11
N ARG A 10 -24.29 51.57 7.20
CA ARG A 10 -25.45 51.19 8.01
C ARG A 10 -26.21 50.01 7.42
N VAL A 11 -26.35 49.95 6.10
CA VAL A 11 -26.96 48.80 5.40
C VAL A 11 -26.08 47.55 5.55
N LEU A 12 -24.75 47.68 5.44
CA LEU A 12 -23.83 46.57 5.66
C LEU A 12 -23.87 46.05 7.10
N ALA A 13 -23.93 46.96 8.10
CA ALA A 13 -24.07 46.59 9.50
C ALA A 13 -25.41 45.88 9.81
N LEU A 14 -26.51 46.33 9.18
CA LEU A 14 -27.83 45.68 9.30
C LEU A 14 -27.86 44.29 8.65
N VAL A 15 -27.19 44.11 7.50
CA VAL A 15 -27.09 42.81 6.82
C VAL A 15 -26.24 41.82 7.63
N VAL A 16 -25.12 42.29 8.21
CA VAL A 16 -24.26 41.46 9.08
C VAL A 16 -24.99 41.10 10.38
N ALA A 17 -25.76 42.01 10.97
CA ALA A 17 -26.57 41.73 12.16
C ALA A 17 -27.71 40.73 11.85
N ALA A 18 -28.37 40.84 10.69
CA ALA A 18 -29.41 39.90 10.27
C ALA A 18 -28.87 38.49 9.99
N LEU A 19 -27.69 38.39 9.36
CA LEU A 19 -27.00 37.11 9.15
C LEU A 19 -26.55 36.47 10.46
N SER A 20 -26.06 37.28 11.41
CA SER A 20 -25.66 36.79 12.74
C SER A 20 -26.85 36.28 13.56
N LEU A 21 -28.00 36.97 13.47
CA LEU A 21 -29.24 36.56 14.14
C LEU A 21 -29.84 35.30 13.51
N GLY A 22 -29.73 35.13 12.19
CA GLY A 22 -30.14 33.92 11.46
C GLY A 22 -29.31 32.69 11.84
N ILE A 23 -28.01 32.86 12.09
CA ILE A 23 -27.11 31.79 12.54
C ILE A 23 -27.38 31.42 14.02
N LEU A 24 -27.71 32.40 14.86
CA LEU A 24 -28.09 32.15 16.26
C LEU A 24 -29.45 31.43 16.40
N LEU A 25 -30.42 31.73 15.52
CA LEU A 25 -31.73 31.06 15.51
C LEU A 25 -31.68 29.62 14.94
N THR A 26 -30.76 29.33 14.01
CA THR A 26 -30.52 27.95 13.53
C THR A 26 -29.78 27.10 14.55
N LEU A 27 -28.86 27.67 15.33
CA LEU A 27 -28.18 26.98 16.43
C LEU A 27 -29.11 26.74 17.64
N ALA A 28 -30.10 27.61 17.88
CA ALA A 28 -31.09 27.43 18.96
C ALA A 28 -32.18 26.37 18.65
N SER A 29 -32.28 25.88 17.41
CA SER A 29 -33.26 24.87 17.00
C SER A 29 -32.74 23.42 17.09
N ILE A 30 -31.49 23.23 17.53
CA ILE A 30 -30.92 21.90 17.78
C ILE A 30 -31.26 21.50 19.21
N GLN A 31 -32.34 20.75 19.39
CA GLN A 31 -32.65 20.15 20.70
C GLN A 31 -31.58 19.13 21.09
N PRO A 32 -31.11 19.12 22.34
CA PRO A 32 -30.23 18.06 22.84
C PRO A 32 -31.03 16.74 22.91
N LEU A 33 -30.52 15.71 22.22
CA LEU A 33 -30.98 14.33 22.38
C LEU A 33 -30.91 13.94 23.86
N GLN A 34 -32.08 13.73 24.46
CA GLN A 34 -32.20 13.22 25.83
C GLN A 34 -31.58 11.83 25.92
N SER A 35 -30.74 11.63 26.93
CA SER A 35 -30.10 10.35 27.24
C SER A 35 -31.15 9.36 27.79
N PRO A 36 -31.13 8.08 27.40
CA PRO A 36 -31.99 7.08 28.02
C PRO A 36 -31.53 6.80 29.47
N PRO A 37 -32.43 6.31 30.35
CA PRO A 37 -32.16 6.17 31.77
C PRO A 37 -31.08 5.11 32.04
N ARG A 38 -30.22 5.41 33.02
CA ARG A 38 -29.16 4.53 33.53
C ARG A 38 -29.73 3.19 34.02
N GLN A 39 -29.54 2.13 33.23
CA GLN A 39 -29.56 0.77 33.77
C GLN A 39 -28.23 0.50 34.50
N ALA A 40 -28.34 -0.07 35.69
CA ALA A 40 -27.22 -0.39 36.57
C ALA A 40 -26.20 -1.31 35.86
N ARG A 41 -24.93 -0.89 35.84
CA ARG A 41 -23.82 -1.71 35.32
C ARG A 41 -23.61 -2.93 36.22
N PRO A 42 -23.55 -4.16 35.69
CA PRO A 42 -23.10 -5.30 36.48
C PRO A 42 -21.59 -5.18 36.76
N ASN A 43 -21.20 -5.61 37.96
CA ASN A 43 -19.85 -5.54 38.52
C ASN A 43 -18.74 -5.97 37.54
N ARG A 44 -17.80 -5.04 37.28
CA ARG A 44 -16.60 -5.20 36.44
C ARG A 44 -15.58 -6.22 36.97
N ALA A 45 -15.83 -6.83 38.12
CA ALA A 45 -14.93 -7.79 38.77
C ALA A 45 -15.09 -9.25 38.27
N ARG A 46 -16.13 -9.57 37.48
CA ARG A 46 -16.34 -10.93 36.93
C ARG A 46 -15.93 -11.12 35.47
N ALA A 47 -15.62 -10.04 34.75
CA ALA A 47 -15.14 -10.10 33.36
C ALA A 47 -13.62 -10.36 33.26
N SER A 48 -12.84 -9.93 34.26
CA SER A 48 -11.38 -10.09 34.27
C SER A 48 -10.90 -11.52 34.58
N GLN A 49 -11.80 -12.46 34.89
CA GLN A 49 -11.44 -13.86 35.16
C GLN A 49 -11.78 -14.83 34.01
N ARG A 50 -12.48 -14.38 32.95
CA ARG A 50 -12.70 -15.21 31.75
C ARG A 50 -11.72 -14.92 30.60
N ASP A 51 -11.12 -13.72 30.57
CA ASP A 51 -10.13 -13.35 29.54
C ASP A 51 -8.67 -13.67 29.93
N ALA A 52 -8.45 -14.20 31.14
CA ALA A 52 -7.13 -14.61 31.62
C ALA A 52 -6.75 -16.06 31.24
N ALA A 53 -7.59 -16.79 30.50
CA ALA A 53 -7.39 -18.22 30.18
C ALA A 53 -6.88 -18.52 28.76
N THR A 54 -6.60 -17.51 27.92
CA THR A 54 -6.12 -17.72 26.53
C THR A 54 -4.81 -17.01 26.19
N ALA A 55 -4.06 -16.51 27.19
CA ALA A 55 -2.65 -16.16 27.01
C ALA A 55 -1.79 -17.43 26.93
N ARG A 56 -1.98 -18.22 25.86
CA ARG A 56 -1.03 -19.26 25.47
C ARG A 56 0.18 -18.58 24.84
N SER A 57 1.36 -18.89 25.39
CA SER A 57 2.68 -18.55 24.88
C SER A 57 2.76 -18.54 23.33
N PRO A 58 3.39 -17.52 22.70
CA PRO A 58 3.46 -17.39 21.23
C PRO A 58 4.20 -18.54 20.53
N ALA A 59 4.83 -19.44 21.27
CA ALA A 59 5.74 -20.46 20.74
C ALA A 59 5.08 -21.81 20.37
N LYS A 60 3.76 -21.99 20.57
CA LYS A 60 3.09 -23.30 20.36
C LYS A 60 1.88 -23.32 19.42
N ALA A 61 1.54 -22.22 18.76
CA ALA A 61 0.43 -22.16 17.82
C ALA A 61 0.87 -21.62 16.45
N VAL A 62 1.83 -22.27 15.79
CA VAL A 62 1.77 -22.27 14.32
C VAL A 62 0.61 -23.21 14.00
N ALA A 63 -0.60 -22.64 13.88
CA ALA A 63 -1.69 -23.36 13.21
C ALA A 63 -1.09 -23.89 11.90
N ALA A 64 -1.28 -25.18 11.60
CA ALA A 64 -0.78 -25.76 10.37
C ALA A 64 -1.16 -24.84 9.20
N LEU A 65 -0.18 -24.41 8.41
CA LEU A 65 -0.41 -23.44 7.34
C LEU A 65 -1.55 -23.97 6.44
N PRO A 66 -2.50 -23.13 6.01
CA PRO A 66 -3.68 -23.60 5.26
C PRO A 66 -3.32 -24.39 3.99
N PHE A 67 -2.16 -24.09 3.40
CA PHE A 67 -1.62 -24.71 2.20
C PHE A 67 -0.60 -25.83 2.47
N ALA A 68 -0.37 -26.23 3.73
CA ALA A 68 0.62 -27.26 4.06
C ALA A 68 0.29 -28.63 3.44
N ALA A 69 -1.00 -28.94 3.28
CA ALA A 69 -1.45 -30.16 2.60
C ALA A 69 -1.01 -30.17 1.12
N LEU A 70 -1.18 -29.05 0.42
CA LEU A 70 -0.72 -28.89 -0.95
C LEU A 70 0.81 -28.96 -1.03
N ALA A 71 1.53 -28.30 -0.12
CA ALA A 71 2.99 -28.36 -0.06
C ALA A 71 3.49 -29.80 0.08
N LYS A 72 2.84 -30.61 0.91
CA LYS A 72 3.13 -32.04 1.05
C LYS A 72 2.81 -32.82 -0.22
N ALA A 73 1.67 -32.56 -0.86
CA ALA A 73 1.24 -33.27 -2.06
C ALA A 73 2.18 -33.07 -3.25
N ILE A 74 2.75 -31.86 -3.40
CA ILE A 74 3.63 -31.55 -4.53
C ILE A 74 5.12 -31.85 -4.27
N SER A 75 5.47 -32.19 -3.01
CA SER A 75 6.85 -32.46 -2.62
C SER A 75 7.45 -33.60 -3.44
N GLY A 76 8.45 -33.29 -4.26
CA GLY A 76 9.12 -34.26 -5.14
C GLY A 76 8.36 -34.68 -6.41
N GLY A 77 7.09 -34.26 -6.57
CA GLY A 77 6.24 -34.64 -7.71
C GLY A 77 6.05 -33.55 -8.78
N GLY A 78 6.58 -32.34 -8.54
CA GLY A 78 6.61 -31.25 -9.51
C GLY A 78 5.23 -30.78 -9.98
N VAL A 79 5.16 -30.31 -11.23
CA VAL A 79 3.93 -29.78 -11.84
C VAL A 79 2.84 -30.86 -11.98
N ALA A 80 3.21 -32.10 -12.26
CA ALA A 80 2.25 -33.19 -12.39
C ALA A 80 1.52 -33.50 -11.07
N ALA A 81 2.26 -33.54 -9.96
CA ALA A 81 1.65 -33.72 -8.63
C ALA A 81 0.80 -32.52 -8.21
N LEU A 82 1.20 -31.30 -8.58
CA LEU A 82 0.38 -30.10 -8.39
C LEU A 82 -0.96 -30.23 -9.13
N ALA A 83 -0.94 -30.57 -10.42
CA ALA A 83 -2.16 -30.75 -11.21
C ALA A 83 -3.07 -31.85 -10.63
N ALA A 84 -2.49 -32.98 -10.19
CA ALA A 84 -3.25 -34.07 -9.57
C ALA A 84 -3.86 -33.72 -8.20
N ALA A 85 -3.27 -32.76 -7.48
CA ALA A 85 -3.76 -32.32 -6.17
C ALA A 85 -4.88 -31.28 -6.27
N MET A 86 -5.14 -30.71 -7.45
CA MET A 86 -6.17 -29.70 -7.67
C MET A 86 -7.53 -30.33 -7.94
N ALA A 87 -8.59 -29.72 -7.40
CA ALA A 87 -9.96 -30.11 -7.71
C ALA A 87 -10.43 -29.47 -9.04
N PRO A 88 -11.32 -30.14 -9.80
CA PRO A 88 -11.97 -29.53 -10.95
C PRO A 88 -12.65 -28.21 -10.60
N GLY A 89 -12.48 -27.19 -11.45
CA GLY A 89 -13.00 -25.83 -11.25
C GLY A 89 -12.25 -24.99 -10.22
N GLN A 90 -11.28 -25.54 -9.49
CA GLN A 90 -10.50 -24.80 -8.51
C GLN A 90 -9.49 -23.88 -9.18
N ASP A 91 -9.36 -22.64 -8.71
CA ASP A 91 -8.30 -21.72 -9.14
C ASP A 91 -7.02 -21.94 -8.33
N LEU A 92 -5.87 -21.67 -8.95
CA LEU A 92 -4.55 -21.67 -8.30
C LEU A 92 -3.98 -20.26 -8.25
N LEU A 93 -3.59 -19.81 -7.05
CA LEU A 93 -2.78 -18.60 -6.92
C LEU A 93 -1.31 -18.93 -7.17
N VAL A 94 -0.69 -18.21 -8.11
CA VAL A 94 0.73 -18.33 -8.46
C VAL A 94 1.42 -17.02 -8.11
N THR A 95 2.54 -17.12 -7.39
CA THR A 95 3.44 -15.98 -7.18
C THR A 95 4.88 -16.38 -7.44
N PHE A 96 5.77 -15.40 -7.53
CA PHE A 96 7.17 -15.59 -7.86
C PHE A 96 8.06 -14.90 -6.85
N GLY A 97 9.22 -15.48 -6.59
CA GLY A 97 10.19 -14.83 -5.71
C GLY A 97 11.61 -15.27 -5.94
N SER A 98 12.53 -14.45 -5.44
CA SER A 98 13.91 -14.79 -5.13
C SER A 98 14.13 -14.60 -3.63
N MET A 99 15.22 -15.14 -3.08
CA MET A 99 15.56 -14.94 -1.68
C MET A 99 15.75 -13.45 -1.34
N ALA A 100 16.19 -12.63 -2.29
CA ALA A 100 16.30 -11.18 -2.14
C ALA A 100 14.94 -10.49 -1.89
N LEU A 101 13.85 -11.07 -2.39
CA LEU A 101 12.48 -10.59 -2.18
C LEU A 101 11.71 -11.42 -1.12
N ALA A 102 12.39 -12.28 -0.37
CA ALA A 102 11.77 -13.08 0.69
C ALA A 102 10.96 -12.26 1.71
N PRO A 103 11.33 -11.02 2.11
CA PRO A 103 10.49 -10.21 2.99
C PRO A 103 9.10 -9.90 2.39
N PHE A 104 9.02 -9.61 1.09
CA PHE A 104 7.76 -9.33 0.40
C PHE A 104 6.90 -10.59 0.29
N LEU A 105 7.51 -11.68 -0.18
CA LEU A 105 6.83 -12.97 -0.26
C LEU A 105 6.35 -13.42 1.13
N SER A 106 7.14 -13.20 2.17
CA SER A 106 6.75 -13.50 3.54
C SER A 106 5.53 -12.68 3.99
N SER A 107 5.47 -11.40 3.64
CA SER A 107 4.31 -10.55 3.93
C SER A 107 3.07 -11.04 3.19
N LEU A 108 3.20 -11.32 1.89
CA LEU A 108 2.12 -11.88 1.07
C LEU A 108 1.59 -13.19 1.67
N LEU A 109 2.47 -14.14 1.99
CA LEU A 109 2.07 -15.42 2.58
C LEU A 109 1.35 -15.25 3.91
N SER A 110 1.80 -14.33 4.77
CA SER A 110 1.08 -14.01 6.02
C SER A 110 -0.33 -13.49 5.77
N THR A 111 -0.50 -12.61 4.77
CA THR A 111 -1.81 -12.14 4.34
C THR A 111 -2.68 -13.31 3.86
N LEU A 112 -2.14 -14.19 3.03
CA LEU A 112 -2.86 -15.35 2.50
C LEU A 112 -3.24 -16.37 3.60
N VAL A 113 -2.40 -16.56 4.62
CA VAL A 113 -2.72 -17.36 5.81
C VAL A 113 -3.90 -16.76 6.57
N ARG A 114 -3.91 -15.44 6.80
CA ARG A 114 -5.02 -14.74 7.47
C ARG A 114 -6.33 -14.82 6.68
N LEU A 115 -6.23 -14.88 5.35
CA LEU A 115 -7.36 -15.07 4.43
C LEU A 115 -7.74 -16.54 4.21
N ASN A 116 -7.07 -17.48 4.88
CA ASN A 116 -7.29 -18.92 4.78
C ASN A 116 -7.20 -19.47 3.33
N VAL A 117 -6.26 -18.93 2.54
CA VAL A 117 -6.02 -19.40 1.17
C VAL A 117 -5.26 -20.73 1.20
N THR A 118 -5.82 -21.75 0.56
CA THR A 118 -5.28 -23.12 0.56
C THR A 118 -4.61 -23.51 -0.77
N SER A 119 -4.98 -22.84 -1.86
CA SER A 119 -4.51 -23.12 -3.23
C SER A 119 -3.52 -22.06 -3.68
N LEU A 120 -2.23 -22.28 -3.37
CA LEU A 120 -1.15 -21.41 -3.84
C LEU A 120 0.07 -22.22 -4.26
N VAL A 121 0.87 -21.70 -5.19
CA VAL A 121 2.22 -22.17 -5.45
C VAL A 121 3.18 -21.00 -5.65
N VAL A 122 4.37 -21.11 -5.06
CA VAL A 122 5.48 -20.19 -5.28
C VAL A 122 6.39 -20.74 -6.38
N GLY A 123 6.58 -19.98 -7.45
CA GLY A 123 7.65 -20.19 -8.41
C GLY A 123 8.96 -19.61 -7.86
N ALA A 124 9.86 -20.47 -7.38
CA ALA A 124 11.16 -20.06 -6.87
C ALA A 124 12.16 -19.82 -8.01
N LEU A 125 12.74 -18.62 -8.04
CA LEU A 125 13.74 -18.20 -9.02
C LEU A 125 15.17 -18.61 -8.66
N ASP A 126 15.41 -18.97 -7.40
CA ASP A 126 16.69 -19.45 -6.88
C ASP A 126 16.50 -20.62 -5.89
N ALA A 127 17.59 -21.35 -5.65
CA ALA A 127 17.58 -22.52 -4.76
C ALA A 127 17.37 -22.14 -3.29
N GLU A 128 17.92 -21.00 -2.87
CA GLU A 128 17.81 -20.52 -1.49
C GLU A 128 16.34 -20.30 -1.10
N LEU A 129 15.55 -19.66 -1.97
CA LEU A 129 14.13 -19.47 -1.72
C LEU A 129 13.38 -20.79 -1.77
N HIS A 130 13.71 -21.66 -2.73
CA HIS A 130 13.09 -22.98 -2.81
C HIS A 130 13.23 -23.73 -1.49
N ASP A 131 14.46 -23.81 -0.96
CA ASP A 131 14.75 -24.54 0.27
C ASP A 131 14.10 -23.89 1.49
N ALA A 132 14.05 -22.55 1.54
CA ALA A 132 13.36 -21.82 2.59
C ALA A 132 11.84 -22.06 2.56
N CYS A 133 11.22 -22.12 1.39
CA CYS A 133 9.80 -22.46 1.24
C CYS A 133 9.52 -23.90 1.71
N ILE A 134 10.37 -24.86 1.34
CA ILE A 134 10.25 -26.25 1.81
C ILE A 134 10.34 -26.31 3.35
N ALA A 135 11.34 -25.66 3.94
CA ALA A 135 11.49 -25.60 5.40
C ALA A 135 10.28 -24.95 6.09
N ALA A 136 9.66 -23.97 5.42
CA ALA A 136 8.47 -23.27 5.88
C ALA A 136 7.15 -23.99 5.54
N HIS A 137 7.16 -25.18 4.90
CA HIS A 137 5.96 -25.89 4.43
C HIS A 137 5.08 -25.06 3.49
N VAL A 138 5.70 -24.23 2.65
CA VAL A 138 5.07 -23.44 1.59
C VAL A 138 5.14 -24.22 0.27
N PRO A 139 4.03 -24.38 -0.48
CA PRO A 139 4.05 -25.06 -1.76
C PRO A 139 4.92 -24.27 -2.74
N VAL A 140 5.95 -24.93 -3.26
CA VAL A 140 6.97 -24.31 -4.10
C VAL A 140 7.37 -25.23 -5.24
N LEU A 141 7.62 -24.63 -6.40
CA LEU A 141 8.22 -25.28 -7.56
C LEU A 141 9.39 -24.42 -8.04
N ARG A 142 10.46 -25.07 -8.49
CA ARG A 142 11.56 -24.36 -9.13
C ARG A 142 11.15 -23.91 -10.52
N ILE A 143 11.52 -22.69 -10.88
CA ILE A 143 11.45 -22.24 -12.27
C ILE A 143 12.75 -22.68 -12.95
N ASP A 144 12.66 -23.64 -13.87
CA ASP A 144 13.83 -24.24 -14.52
C ASP A 144 14.63 -23.22 -15.36
N GLY A 145 15.95 -23.45 -15.37
CA GLY A 145 16.97 -22.63 -16.03
C GLY A 145 18.01 -22.18 -15.00
N GLY A 146 19.27 -22.59 -15.19
CA GLY A 146 20.39 -22.27 -14.28
C GLY A 146 20.37 -20.82 -13.77
N ALA A 147 20.75 -20.64 -12.51
CA ALA A 147 20.62 -19.40 -11.74
C ALA A 147 20.79 -18.16 -12.63
N ALA A 148 19.72 -17.38 -12.80
CA ALA A 148 19.90 -15.99 -13.15
C ALA A 148 20.45 -15.32 -11.88
N ALA A 149 21.72 -15.54 -11.58
CA ALA A 149 22.40 -14.88 -10.49
C ALA A 149 22.56 -13.42 -10.93
N SER A 150 21.71 -12.53 -10.40
CA SER A 150 22.05 -11.11 -10.37
C SER A 150 22.91 -10.89 -9.13
N PRO A 151 24.04 -10.16 -9.23
CA PRO A 151 24.92 -9.88 -8.08
C PRO A 151 24.20 -9.25 -6.87
N SER A 152 23.06 -8.58 -7.10
CA SER A 152 22.24 -7.94 -6.06
C SER A 152 20.96 -8.69 -5.70
N GLY A 153 20.57 -9.74 -6.44
CA GLY A 153 19.32 -10.50 -6.24
C GLY A 153 18.01 -9.75 -6.54
N TYR A 154 18.02 -8.40 -6.58
CA TYR A 154 16.89 -7.57 -7.01
C TYR A 154 17.03 -7.19 -8.50
N PHE A 155 16.24 -7.87 -9.33
CA PHE A 155 16.39 -7.86 -10.79
C PHE A 155 16.04 -6.54 -11.48
N ARG A 156 15.27 -5.65 -10.85
CA ARG A 156 14.67 -4.47 -11.53
C ARG A 156 15.71 -3.48 -12.09
N LYS A 157 16.95 -3.51 -11.61
CA LYS A 157 18.05 -2.65 -12.10
C LYS A 157 19.12 -3.43 -12.89
N ASP A 158 18.91 -4.72 -13.14
CA ASP A 158 19.72 -5.60 -13.97
C ASP A 158 18.88 -6.08 -15.17
N TYR A 159 18.87 -5.28 -16.23
CA TYR A 159 17.97 -5.45 -17.38
C TYR A 159 18.15 -6.80 -18.10
N GLY A 160 19.38 -7.33 -18.15
CA GLY A 160 19.65 -8.62 -18.78
C GLY A 160 19.10 -9.79 -17.96
N ALA A 161 19.25 -9.75 -16.64
CA ALA A 161 18.69 -10.77 -15.75
C ALA A 161 17.16 -10.66 -15.65
N PHE A 162 16.62 -9.44 -15.64
CA PHE A 162 15.18 -9.17 -15.58
C PHE A 162 14.42 -9.78 -16.77
N LYS A 163 14.95 -9.63 -18.00
CA LYS A 163 14.34 -10.24 -19.20
C LYS A 163 14.35 -11.76 -19.19
N LYS A 164 15.49 -12.36 -18.86
CA LYS A 164 15.61 -13.82 -18.74
C LYS A 164 14.64 -14.35 -17.70
N MET A 165 14.47 -13.62 -16.60
CA MET A 165 13.48 -13.94 -15.57
C MET A 165 12.04 -13.79 -16.08
N GLY A 166 11.71 -12.74 -16.82
CA GLY A 166 10.39 -12.55 -17.45
C GLY A 166 10.02 -13.68 -18.43
N ALA A 167 10.95 -14.09 -19.30
CA ALA A 167 10.75 -15.22 -20.20
C ALA A 167 10.50 -16.53 -19.44
N ARG A 168 11.25 -16.77 -18.36
CA ARG A 168 11.09 -17.94 -17.49
C ARG A 168 9.76 -17.93 -16.75
N LYS A 169 9.32 -16.79 -16.22
CA LYS A 169 7.98 -16.62 -15.61
C LYS A 169 6.88 -16.98 -16.60
N ALA A 170 6.90 -16.40 -17.81
CA ALA A 170 5.89 -16.66 -18.83
C ALA A 170 5.85 -18.13 -19.26
N ARG A 171 7.02 -18.77 -19.48
CA ARG A 171 7.08 -20.21 -19.77
C ARG A 171 6.52 -21.05 -18.62
N PHE A 172 6.89 -20.74 -17.38
CA PHE A 172 6.40 -21.44 -16.21
C PHE A 172 4.87 -21.33 -16.07
N LEU A 173 4.30 -20.15 -16.32
CA LEU A 173 2.84 -19.95 -16.37
C LEU A 173 2.18 -20.80 -17.45
N ALA A 174 2.74 -20.87 -18.66
CA ALA A 174 2.21 -21.72 -19.73
C ALA A 174 2.24 -23.20 -19.34
N THR A 175 3.33 -23.67 -18.73
CA THR A 175 3.46 -25.05 -18.24
C THR A 175 2.45 -25.36 -17.14
N LEU A 176 2.30 -24.47 -16.15
CA LEU A 176 1.30 -24.63 -15.10
C LEU A 176 -0.11 -24.64 -15.67
N LEU A 177 -0.46 -23.68 -16.51
CA LEU A 177 -1.80 -23.52 -17.08
C LEU A 177 -2.19 -24.76 -17.90
N ALA A 178 -1.26 -25.30 -18.70
CA ALA A 178 -1.48 -26.53 -19.44
C ALA A 178 -1.75 -27.72 -18.52
N ALA A 179 -0.94 -27.89 -17.47
CA ALA A 179 -1.05 -29.03 -16.57
C ALA A 179 -2.32 -29.00 -15.71
N VAL A 180 -2.62 -27.85 -15.09
CA VAL A 180 -3.81 -27.72 -14.23
C VAL A 180 -5.09 -27.66 -15.06
N GLY A 181 -5.03 -27.07 -16.26
CA GLY A 181 -6.14 -27.03 -17.20
C GLY A 181 -6.53 -28.43 -17.71
N ALA A 182 -5.54 -29.29 -18.00
CA ALA A 182 -5.79 -30.70 -18.33
C ALA A 182 -6.44 -31.49 -17.17
N GLY A 183 -6.18 -31.08 -15.92
CA GLY A 183 -6.84 -31.61 -14.72
C GLY A 183 -8.22 -31.00 -14.42
N GLY A 184 -8.70 -30.07 -15.25
CA GLY A 184 -10.01 -29.43 -15.11
C GLY A 184 -10.05 -28.24 -14.14
N ALA A 185 -8.90 -27.69 -13.72
CA ALA A 185 -8.84 -26.49 -12.88
C ALA A 185 -9.46 -25.25 -13.57
N GLY A 186 -9.94 -24.28 -12.79
CA GLY A 186 -10.61 -23.07 -13.31
C GLY A 186 -9.67 -22.08 -14.02
N GLY A 187 -8.49 -21.87 -13.44
CA GLY A 187 -7.46 -21.00 -13.99
C GLY A 187 -6.36 -20.67 -12.99
N LEU A 188 -5.50 -19.72 -13.37
CA LEU A 188 -4.40 -19.21 -12.56
C LEU A 188 -4.65 -17.75 -12.21
N TRP A 189 -4.78 -17.44 -10.92
CA TRP A 189 -4.50 -16.08 -10.44
C TRP A 189 -2.99 -15.92 -10.33
N VAL A 190 -2.43 -14.88 -10.94
CA VAL A 190 -0.99 -14.63 -10.94
C VAL A 190 -0.74 -13.29 -10.27
N CYS A 191 0.24 -13.25 -9.37
CA CYS A 191 0.66 -12.01 -8.74
C CYS A 191 2.18 -11.93 -8.50
N ASP A 192 2.73 -10.72 -8.54
CA ASP A 192 4.06 -10.46 -8.01
C ASP A 192 4.08 -10.55 -6.47
N ALA A 193 5.26 -10.67 -5.88
CA ALA A 193 5.41 -10.81 -4.42
C ALA A 193 5.07 -9.52 -3.64
N ASP A 194 5.00 -8.38 -4.32
CA ASP A 194 4.79 -7.05 -3.75
C ASP A 194 3.34 -6.55 -3.90
N VAL A 195 2.41 -7.50 -3.78
CA VAL A 195 0.97 -7.26 -3.65
C VAL A 195 0.50 -7.55 -2.23
N SER A 196 -0.67 -7.03 -1.86
CA SER A 196 -1.38 -7.42 -0.63
C SER A 196 -2.85 -7.65 -0.94
N PHE A 197 -3.34 -8.84 -0.59
CA PHE A 197 -4.75 -9.20 -0.72
C PHE A 197 -5.53 -8.72 0.50
N LEU A 198 -6.65 -8.05 0.28
CA LEU A 198 -7.59 -7.65 1.33
C LEU A 198 -8.77 -8.62 1.44
N ARG A 199 -8.98 -9.42 0.39
CA ARG A 199 -9.95 -10.52 0.31
C ARG A 199 -9.30 -11.72 -0.38
N PRO A 200 -9.76 -12.97 -0.15
CA PRO A 200 -9.22 -14.13 -0.85
C PRO A 200 -9.35 -13.95 -2.38
N PRO A 201 -8.36 -14.42 -3.17
CA PRO A 201 -8.53 -14.51 -4.63
C PRO A 201 -9.81 -15.29 -4.93
N SER A 202 -10.70 -14.71 -5.73
CA SER A 202 -12.05 -15.24 -5.92
C SER A 202 -12.39 -15.39 -7.39
N THR A 203 -12.83 -16.60 -7.76
CA THR A 203 -13.42 -16.92 -9.05
C THR A 203 -14.62 -16.04 -9.35
N GLU A 204 -15.36 -15.58 -8.34
CA GLU A 204 -16.54 -14.71 -8.53
C GLU A 204 -16.18 -13.39 -9.22
N ILE A 205 -14.99 -12.83 -8.95
CA ILE A 205 -14.51 -11.61 -9.62
C ILE A 205 -14.25 -11.92 -11.09
N ALA A 206 -13.59 -13.03 -11.38
CA ALA A 206 -13.30 -13.49 -12.73
C ALA A 206 -14.54 -13.94 -13.52
N MET A 207 -15.65 -14.23 -12.83
CA MET A 207 -16.92 -14.69 -13.40
C MET A 207 -18.01 -13.62 -13.42
N ARG A 208 -17.69 -12.36 -13.06
CA ARG A 208 -18.65 -11.27 -13.22
C ARG A 208 -19.10 -11.18 -14.68
N PRO A 209 -20.38 -10.88 -14.96
CA PRO A 209 -20.90 -10.84 -16.32
C PRO A 209 -20.06 -10.02 -17.32
N SER A 210 -19.45 -8.91 -16.88
CA SER A 210 -18.60 -8.06 -17.71
C SER A 210 -17.21 -8.64 -18.04
N LEU A 211 -16.80 -9.73 -17.38
CA LEU A 211 -15.48 -10.38 -17.48
C LEU A 211 -15.58 -11.89 -17.80
N ALA A 212 -16.76 -12.50 -17.65
CA ALA A 212 -16.95 -13.94 -17.75
C ALA A 212 -16.55 -14.52 -19.12
N ALA A 213 -16.69 -13.72 -20.19
CA ALA A 213 -16.33 -14.12 -21.55
C ALA A 213 -14.81 -14.03 -21.83
N ALA A 214 -14.03 -13.38 -20.97
CA ALA A 214 -12.60 -13.19 -21.20
C ALA A 214 -11.79 -14.45 -20.87
N ASP A 215 -10.79 -14.72 -21.72
CA ASP A 215 -9.79 -15.78 -21.56
C ASP A 215 -8.69 -15.36 -20.58
N VAL A 216 -8.31 -14.09 -20.62
CA VAL A 216 -7.26 -13.50 -19.78
C VAL A 216 -7.79 -12.21 -19.16
N LEU A 217 -7.61 -12.04 -17.85
CA LEU A 217 -7.93 -10.79 -17.15
C LEU A 217 -6.65 -10.09 -16.75
N LEU A 218 -6.55 -8.80 -17.07
CA LEU A 218 -5.35 -8.00 -16.84
C LEU A 218 -5.67 -6.80 -15.95
N SER A 219 -4.78 -6.51 -15.01
CA SER A 219 -4.80 -5.24 -14.28
C SER A 219 -4.27 -4.09 -15.14
N THR A 220 -4.46 -2.85 -14.69
CA THR A 220 -4.12 -1.64 -15.46
C THR A 220 -3.31 -0.65 -14.63
N ASP A 221 -2.36 0.01 -15.29
CA ASP A 221 -1.63 1.17 -14.78
C ASP A 221 -2.44 2.48 -14.95
N CYS A 222 -3.72 2.40 -15.35
CA CYS A 222 -4.59 3.56 -15.37
C CYS A 222 -4.74 4.16 -13.97
N ILE A 223 -4.69 5.48 -13.87
CA ILE A 223 -4.88 6.21 -12.61
C ILE A 223 -6.09 7.14 -12.66
N ASP A 224 -6.96 6.99 -13.68
CA ASP A 224 -8.23 7.70 -13.76
C ASP A 224 -9.38 6.78 -13.31
N LEU A 225 -9.76 6.89 -12.03
CA LEU A 225 -10.84 6.10 -11.45
C LEU A 225 -12.20 6.33 -12.16
N ALA A 226 -12.45 7.55 -12.63
CA ALA A 226 -13.73 7.88 -13.27
C ALA A 226 -13.80 7.28 -14.68
N ALA A 227 -12.72 7.38 -15.44
CA ALA A 227 -12.60 6.72 -16.74
C ALA A 227 -12.66 5.20 -16.61
N ASP A 228 -11.98 4.61 -15.61
CA ASP A 228 -12.00 3.17 -15.38
C ASP A 228 -13.41 2.63 -15.11
N ARG A 229 -14.21 3.32 -14.28
CA ARG A 229 -15.61 2.95 -14.02
C ARG A 229 -16.47 2.97 -15.28
N ARG A 230 -16.15 3.83 -16.25
CA ARG A 230 -16.77 3.86 -17.58
C ARG A 230 -16.14 2.89 -18.59
N GLY A 231 -15.11 2.15 -18.19
CA GLY A 231 -14.34 1.23 -19.03
C GLY A 231 -13.43 1.94 -20.04
N GLU A 232 -13.13 3.22 -19.85
CA GLU A 232 -12.41 4.08 -20.80
C GLU A 232 -10.88 4.10 -20.58
N CYS A 233 -10.35 3.35 -19.62
CA CYS A 233 -8.91 3.17 -19.39
C CYS A 233 -8.23 2.28 -20.44
N THR A 234 -8.59 2.42 -21.72
CA THR A 234 -8.05 1.59 -22.80
C THR A 234 -6.65 1.99 -23.19
N GLU A 235 -6.26 3.26 -23.08
CA GLU A 235 -4.94 3.73 -23.54
C GLU A 235 -3.81 3.52 -22.52
N ALA A 236 -4.16 3.24 -21.26
CA ALA A 236 -3.18 2.96 -20.23
C ALA A 236 -2.46 1.63 -20.47
N ASN A 237 -1.21 1.53 -20.03
CA ASN A 237 -0.52 0.25 -20.01
C ASN A 237 -1.25 -0.75 -19.12
N LEU A 238 -1.31 -2.00 -19.58
CA LEU A 238 -1.76 -3.12 -18.78
C LEU A 238 -0.62 -3.59 -17.90
N ASN A 239 -0.94 -4.12 -16.73
CA ASN A 239 0.03 -4.48 -15.71
C ASN A 239 0.11 -6.01 -15.53
N THR A 240 1.32 -6.55 -15.40
CA THR A 240 1.57 -8.00 -15.25
C THR A 240 1.70 -8.49 -13.82
N GLY A 241 1.68 -7.58 -12.84
CA GLY A 241 1.83 -7.90 -11.42
C GLY A 241 0.56 -8.43 -10.75
N VAL A 242 -0.61 -8.30 -11.38
CA VAL A 242 -1.84 -9.03 -11.04
C VAL A 242 -2.61 -9.36 -12.31
N LEU A 243 -2.84 -10.64 -12.59
CA LEU A 243 -3.63 -11.10 -13.73
C LEU A 243 -4.32 -12.44 -13.44
N TYR A 244 -5.29 -12.80 -14.28
CA TYR A 244 -5.94 -14.11 -14.26
C TYR A 244 -5.86 -14.77 -15.63
N LEU A 245 -5.38 -16.01 -15.68
CA LEU A 245 -5.33 -16.84 -16.89
C LEU A 245 -6.37 -17.95 -16.74
N ARG A 246 -7.46 -17.88 -17.50
CA ARG A 246 -8.48 -18.94 -17.47
C ARG A 246 -7.91 -20.20 -18.13
N SER A 247 -8.34 -21.38 -17.70
CA SER A 247 -7.99 -22.65 -18.36
C SER A 247 -8.69 -22.83 -19.71
N THR A 248 -8.45 -21.93 -20.66
CA THR A 248 -8.95 -22.03 -22.04
C THR A 248 -7.79 -22.27 -23.02
N GLU A 249 -8.08 -22.89 -24.15
CA GLU A 249 -7.09 -23.07 -25.22
C GLU A 249 -6.52 -21.73 -25.70
N ALA A 250 -7.36 -20.69 -25.77
CA ALA A 250 -6.96 -19.34 -26.15
C ALA A 250 -6.00 -18.71 -25.15
N ALA A 251 -6.27 -18.81 -23.84
CA ALA A 251 -5.37 -18.32 -22.80
C ALA A 251 -4.02 -19.07 -22.83
N LEU A 252 -4.04 -20.40 -22.97
CA LEU A 252 -2.82 -21.20 -23.08
C LEU A 252 -1.99 -20.83 -24.31
N ALA A 253 -2.62 -20.68 -25.47
CA ALA A 253 -1.95 -20.26 -26.69
C ALA A 253 -1.34 -18.85 -26.54
N PHE A 254 -2.09 -17.92 -25.94
CA PHE A 254 -1.62 -16.56 -25.65
C PHE A 254 -0.41 -16.55 -24.71
N THR A 255 -0.48 -17.25 -23.57
CA THR A 255 0.63 -17.31 -22.60
C THR A 255 1.86 -18.00 -23.19
N SER A 256 1.68 -19.03 -24.01
CA SER A 256 2.78 -19.70 -24.71
C SER A 256 3.47 -18.78 -25.73
N GLU A 257 2.69 -18.00 -26.48
CA GLU A 257 3.22 -16.99 -27.40
C GLU A 257 3.93 -15.86 -26.65
N TRP A 258 3.42 -15.45 -25.48
CA TRP A 258 4.08 -14.46 -24.64
C TRP A 258 5.46 -14.92 -24.19
N ALA A 259 5.57 -16.17 -23.72
CA ALA A 259 6.84 -16.79 -23.39
C ALA A 259 7.78 -16.82 -24.60
N ARG A 260 7.30 -17.25 -25.77
CA ARG A 260 8.10 -17.32 -27.00
C ARG A 260 8.61 -15.94 -27.42
N ARG A 261 7.78 -14.90 -27.38
CA ARG A 261 8.20 -13.54 -27.76
C ARG A 261 9.24 -12.98 -26.80
N MET A 262 9.07 -13.23 -25.49
CA MET A 262 10.07 -12.86 -24.48
C MET A 262 11.44 -13.51 -24.69
N GLU A 263 11.50 -14.69 -25.33
CA GLU A 263 12.78 -15.34 -25.70
C GLU A 263 13.45 -14.69 -26.92
N THR A 264 12.69 -13.95 -27.73
CA THR A 264 13.14 -13.36 -29.00
C THR A 264 13.34 -11.85 -28.97
N VAL A 265 12.97 -11.16 -27.89
CA VAL A 265 13.15 -9.71 -27.81
C VAL A 265 14.62 -9.32 -27.75
N GLY A 266 14.95 -8.20 -28.39
CA GLY A 266 16.31 -7.67 -28.47
C GLY A 266 16.84 -7.13 -27.12
N PRO A 267 18.05 -6.54 -27.11
CA PRO A 267 18.73 -6.10 -25.89
C PRO A 267 18.10 -4.87 -25.22
N GLU A 268 17.09 -4.23 -25.83
CA GLU A 268 16.49 -2.96 -25.41
C GLU A 268 15.92 -2.96 -23.96
N PRO A 269 16.44 -2.17 -23.02
CA PRO A 269 16.05 -2.23 -21.60
C PRO A 269 14.56 -2.08 -21.29
N TRP A 270 13.79 -1.42 -22.16
CA TRP A 270 12.36 -1.16 -21.98
C TRP A 270 11.44 -2.28 -22.48
N LEU A 271 11.97 -3.32 -23.14
CA LEU A 271 11.19 -4.49 -23.59
C LEU A 271 11.21 -5.58 -22.51
N ASP A 272 10.44 -5.37 -21.45
CA ASP A 272 10.20 -6.35 -20.39
C ASP A 272 8.92 -7.18 -20.62
N ASP A 273 8.59 -8.04 -19.65
CA ASP A 273 7.41 -8.92 -19.71
C ASP A 273 6.10 -8.12 -19.87
N GLN A 274 5.98 -6.99 -19.18
CA GLN A 274 4.83 -6.10 -19.29
C GLN A 274 4.77 -5.43 -20.66
N ALA A 275 5.88 -4.92 -21.17
CA ALA A 275 5.95 -4.27 -22.48
C ALA A 275 5.62 -5.26 -23.62
N VAL A 276 6.17 -6.47 -23.57
CA VAL A 276 5.88 -7.50 -24.57
C VAL A 276 4.41 -7.94 -24.51
N LEU A 277 3.85 -8.13 -23.31
CA LEU A 277 2.43 -8.43 -23.16
C LEU A 277 1.55 -7.32 -23.73
N ASN A 278 1.86 -6.06 -23.43
CA ASN A 278 1.12 -4.92 -23.99
C ASN A 278 1.20 -4.92 -25.51
N ASN A 279 2.38 -5.06 -26.11
CA ASN A 279 2.54 -5.11 -27.56
C ASN A 279 1.67 -6.21 -28.19
N MET A 280 1.65 -7.41 -27.59
CA MET A 280 0.81 -8.51 -28.03
C MET A 280 -0.69 -8.20 -27.93
N VAL A 281 -1.14 -7.66 -26.78
CA VAL A 281 -2.55 -7.34 -26.57
C VAL A 281 -3.02 -6.26 -27.54
N ARG A 282 -2.16 -5.28 -27.84
CA ARG A 282 -2.46 -4.13 -28.70
C ARG A 282 -2.63 -4.49 -30.18
N GLU A 283 -2.10 -5.63 -30.62
CA GLU A 283 -2.33 -6.15 -31.96
C GLU A 283 -3.83 -6.41 -32.20
N GLY A 284 -4.45 -5.65 -33.10
CA GLY A 284 -5.88 -5.79 -33.40
C GLY A 284 -6.81 -5.48 -32.22
N PHE A 285 -6.34 -4.69 -31.25
CA PHE A 285 -7.08 -4.40 -30.03
C PHE A 285 -8.37 -3.63 -30.31
N LYS A 286 -9.50 -4.24 -29.94
CA LYS A 286 -10.83 -3.62 -30.12
C LYS A 286 -11.76 -4.03 -28.99
N ARG A 287 -12.65 -3.11 -28.59
CA ARG A 287 -13.68 -3.43 -27.59
C ARG A 287 -14.65 -4.46 -28.17
N GLU A 288 -14.99 -5.47 -27.37
CA GLU A 288 -15.99 -6.45 -27.75
C GLU A 288 -17.38 -5.82 -27.55
N SER A 289 -18.16 -5.75 -28.64
CA SER A 289 -19.51 -5.18 -28.63
C SER A 289 -20.55 -6.11 -28.01
N THR A 290 -20.26 -7.41 -27.95
CA THR A 290 -21.08 -8.44 -27.30
C THR A 290 -20.74 -8.51 -25.82
N GLY A 291 -21.75 -8.47 -24.93
CA GLY A 291 -21.53 -8.57 -23.47
C GLY A 291 -21.67 -7.25 -22.69
N ALA A 292 -22.11 -6.16 -23.34
CA ALA A 292 -22.63 -5.01 -22.61
C ALA A 292 -23.87 -5.43 -21.83
N VAL A 293 -23.74 -5.56 -20.51
CA VAL A 293 -24.88 -5.79 -19.61
C VAL A 293 -25.66 -4.49 -19.54
N ALA A 294 -27.00 -4.55 -19.48
CA ALA A 294 -27.83 -3.36 -19.33
C ALA A 294 -27.33 -2.50 -18.14
N GLY A 295 -26.80 -1.31 -18.45
CA GLY A 295 -26.29 -0.36 -17.45
C GLY A 295 -24.79 -0.43 -17.12
N ALA A 296 -23.99 -1.32 -17.73
CA ALA A 296 -22.53 -1.38 -17.49
C ALA A 296 -21.73 -1.52 -18.81
N PRO A 297 -20.60 -0.80 -18.97
CA PRO A 297 -19.75 -0.92 -20.14
C PRO A 297 -19.11 -2.31 -20.21
N SER A 298 -18.99 -2.86 -21.43
CA SER A 298 -18.20 -4.07 -21.65
C SER A 298 -16.75 -3.81 -21.23
N ARG A 299 -16.22 -4.67 -20.36
CA ARG A 299 -14.80 -4.68 -19.95
C ARG A 299 -13.99 -5.73 -20.70
N THR A 300 -14.60 -6.34 -21.72
CA THR A 300 -13.96 -7.36 -22.55
C THR A 300 -13.58 -6.77 -23.91
N TYR A 301 -12.39 -7.13 -24.34
CA TYR A 301 -11.72 -6.67 -25.55
C TYR A 301 -11.19 -7.87 -26.31
N ILE A 302 -11.00 -7.71 -27.60
CA ILE A 302 -10.34 -8.70 -28.44
C ILE A 302 -8.91 -8.19 -28.67
N GLY A 303 -7.91 -9.02 -28.39
CA GLY A 303 -6.48 -8.70 -28.59
C GLY A 303 -5.74 -9.77 -29.38
N ALA A 304 -4.43 -9.57 -29.58
CA ALA A 304 -3.54 -10.49 -30.30
C ALA A 304 -4.07 -10.90 -31.70
N ASN A 305 -4.55 -9.92 -32.48
CA ASN A 305 -5.17 -10.11 -33.80
C ASN A 305 -6.36 -11.07 -33.81
N GLY A 306 -7.22 -11.01 -32.78
CA GLY A 306 -8.42 -11.84 -32.71
C GLY A 306 -8.25 -13.17 -31.99
N LYS A 307 -7.07 -13.46 -31.44
CA LYS A 307 -6.74 -14.78 -30.88
C LYS A 307 -7.14 -14.96 -29.41
N VAL A 308 -7.41 -13.88 -28.69
CA VAL A 308 -7.71 -13.94 -27.25
C VAL A 308 -8.70 -12.85 -26.85
N ARG A 309 -9.62 -13.17 -25.93
CA ARG A 309 -10.45 -12.18 -25.24
C ARG A 309 -9.77 -11.72 -23.96
N ILE A 310 -9.60 -10.41 -23.84
CA ILE A 310 -8.95 -9.73 -22.73
C ILE A 310 -10.00 -9.01 -21.90
N GLY A 311 -10.13 -9.35 -20.63
CA GLY A 311 -10.90 -8.61 -19.65
C GLY A 311 -9.99 -7.62 -18.92
N LEU A 312 -10.42 -6.37 -18.77
CA LEU A 312 -9.72 -5.43 -17.89
C LEU A 312 -10.31 -5.53 -16.49
N LEU A 313 -9.45 -5.76 -15.49
CA LEU A 313 -9.85 -5.76 -14.08
C LEU A 313 -10.13 -4.33 -13.61
N PRO A 314 -11.23 -4.05 -12.88
CA PRO A 314 -11.52 -2.71 -12.38
C PRO A 314 -10.50 -2.24 -11.34
N LEU A 315 -10.17 -0.95 -11.34
CA LEU A 315 -9.29 -0.33 -10.32
C LEU A 315 -9.91 -0.38 -8.91
N ASP A 316 -11.23 -0.37 -8.83
CA ASP A 316 -11.96 -0.54 -7.57
C ASP A 316 -11.79 -1.97 -6.97
N ASP A 317 -11.34 -2.94 -7.78
CA ASP A 317 -11.06 -4.32 -7.37
C ASP A 317 -9.56 -4.60 -7.25
N VAL A 318 -8.79 -4.24 -8.29
CA VAL A 318 -7.32 -4.35 -8.35
C VAL A 318 -6.73 -2.95 -8.33
N ALA A 319 -6.45 -2.46 -7.14
CA ALA A 319 -5.88 -1.13 -7.00
C ALA A 319 -4.38 -1.16 -7.28
N ASN A 320 -3.92 -0.25 -8.13
CA ASN A 320 -2.50 0.04 -8.27
C ASN A 320 -2.05 0.99 -7.14
N GLY A 321 -0.75 1.20 -6.99
CA GLY A 321 -0.26 1.94 -5.83
C GLY A 321 -0.63 3.42 -5.83
N HIS A 322 -0.86 4.04 -6.99
CA HIS A 322 -1.33 5.43 -7.03
C HIS A 322 -2.77 5.52 -6.55
N THR A 323 -3.67 4.73 -7.14
CA THR A 323 -5.09 4.72 -6.77
C THR A 323 -5.31 4.35 -5.30
N PHE A 324 -4.55 3.39 -4.75
CA PHE A 324 -4.69 2.99 -3.35
C PHE A 324 -4.00 3.92 -2.36
N PHE A 325 -2.72 4.25 -2.56
CA PHE A 325 -1.93 4.98 -1.55
C PHE A 325 -1.98 6.50 -1.70
N VAL A 326 -2.41 7.03 -2.85
CA VAL A 326 -2.52 8.48 -3.10
C VAL A 326 -3.98 8.92 -3.20
N GLN A 327 -4.76 8.32 -4.12
CA GLN A 327 -6.09 8.84 -4.42
C GLN A 327 -7.16 8.48 -3.40
N HIS A 328 -6.96 7.40 -2.63
CA HIS A 328 -7.89 6.90 -1.63
C HIS A 328 -9.31 6.69 -2.20
N PRO A 329 -9.68 5.47 -2.63
CA PRO A 329 -10.97 5.21 -3.29
C PRO A 329 -12.22 5.38 -2.39
N CYS A 330 -12.15 6.09 -1.25
CA CYS A 330 -13.33 6.36 -0.43
C CYS A 330 -14.34 7.20 -1.22
N ALA A 331 -15.45 6.58 -1.60
CA ALA A 331 -16.56 7.22 -2.30
C ALA A 331 -17.13 8.44 -1.56
N MET A 332 -17.02 8.47 -0.21
CA MET A 332 -17.45 9.62 0.60
C MET A 332 -16.55 10.85 0.47
N CYS A 333 -15.22 10.68 0.34
CA CYS A 333 -14.31 11.82 0.19
C CYS A 333 -14.35 12.43 -1.21
N GLN A 334 -14.80 11.68 -2.22
CA GLN A 334 -14.96 12.16 -3.60
C GLN A 334 -16.17 13.08 -3.79
N GLN A 335 -17.13 13.07 -2.85
CA GLN A 335 -18.35 13.89 -2.90
C GLN A 335 -18.28 15.15 -2.02
N ALA A 336 -17.23 15.28 -1.21
CA ALA A 336 -17.05 16.41 -0.30
C ALA A 336 -16.32 17.55 -1.02
N ASP A 337 -16.79 18.79 -0.88
CA ASP A 337 -16.05 19.98 -1.37
C ASP A 337 -14.61 19.97 -0.82
N GLN A 338 -13.66 20.62 -1.50
CA GLN A 338 -12.22 20.60 -1.16
C GLN A 338 -11.91 20.90 0.31
N HIS A 339 -12.77 21.65 1.00
CA HIS A 339 -12.67 21.93 2.44
C HIS A 339 -13.09 20.75 3.34
N ALA A 340 -14.06 19.96 2.90
CA ALA A 340 -14.57 18.79 3.62
C ALA A 340 -13.71 17.53 3.36
N ALA A 341 -12.99 17.44 2.23
CA ALA A 341 -12.02 16.37 1.98
C ALA A 341 -10.89 16.35 3.04
N ALA A 342 -10.43 17.52 3.51
CA ALA A 342 -9.44 17.65 4.58
C ALA A 342 -9.93 17.17 5.97
N THR A 343 -11.23 16.91 6.12
CA THR A 343 -11.88 16.45 7.36
C THR A 343 -12.58 15.10 7.19
N CYS A 344 -12.40 14.45 6.02
CA CYS A 344 -12.99 13.16 5.71
C CYS A 344 -12.30 12.07 6.54
N ALA A 345 -12.95 11.64 7.62
CA ALA A 345 -12.48 10.57 8.50
C ALA A 345 -12.57 9.15 7.90
N CYS A 346 -12.49 9.00 6.56
CA CYS A 346 -12.38 7.67 5.97
C CYS A 346 -11.01 7.08 6.31
N SER A 347 -10.98 6.08 7.20
CA SER A 347 -9.82 5.20 7.31
C SER A 347 -9.51 4.58 5.94
N ARG A 348 -8.23 4.41 5.57
CA ARG A 348 -7.83 3.71 4.33
C ARG A 348 -8.39 2.29 4.22
N LEU A 349 -8.87 1.74 5.34
CA LEU A 349 -9.49 0.42 5.48
C LEU A 349 -11.03 0.50 5.59
N ALA A 350 -11.64 1.64 5.29
CA ALA A 350 -13.09 1.78 5.23
C ALA A 350 -13.61 1.21 3.90
N PRO A 351 -14.62 0.33 3.92
CA PRO A 351 -15.17 -0.27 2.71
C PRO A 351 -15.90 0.74 1.80
N PRO A 352 -16.02 0.45 0.48
CA PRO A 352 -15.56 -0.78 -0.17
C PRO A 352 -14.04 -0.76 -0.43
N LEU A 353 -13.36 -1.83 -0.01
CA LEU A 353 -11.93 -2.03 -0.25
C LEU A 353 -11.70 -2.84 -1.54
N PRO A 354 -10.60 -2.56 -2.26
CA PRO A 354 -10.19 -3.44 -3.35
C PRO A 354 -9.96 -4.86 -2.83
N PHE A 355 -10.02 -5.88 -3.69
CA PHE A 355 -9.67 -7.23 -3.26
C PHE A 355 -8.15 -7.41 -3.15
N VAL A 356 -7.37 -6.67 -3.95
CA VAL A 356 -5.91 -6.72 -3.96
C VAL A 356 -5.32 -5.34 -4.28
N VAL A 357 -4.17 -5.06 -3.70
CA VAL A 357 -3.37 -3.86 -3.94
C VAL A 357 -2.01 -4.26 -4.48
N HIS A 358 -1.60 -3.72 -5.61
CA HIS A 358 -0.26 -3.87 -6.18
C HIS A 358 0.56 -2.60 -5.94
N THR A 359 1.77 -2.74 -5.38
CA THR A 359 2.64 -1.60 -4.98
C THR A 359 3.42 -0.97 -6.14
N THR A 360 2.71 -0.58 -7.20
CA THR A 360 3.22 0.28 -8.28
C THR A 360 3.25 1.75 -7.86
N PHE A 361 3.76 2.65 -8.71
CA PHE A 361 3.76 4.11 -8.45
C PHE A 361 4.36 4.54 -7.11
N GLN A 362 5.56 4.01 -6.80
CA GLN A 362 6.29 4.26 -5.56
C GLN A 362 7.69 4.78 -5.81
N PHE A 363 8.30 5.33 -4.77
CA PHE A 363 9.61 5.96 -4.82
C PHE A 363 10.56 5.38 -3.77
N GLY A 364 11.86 5.50 -4.01
CA GLY A 364 12.89 5.07 -3.05
C GLY A 364 13.35 3.62 -3.18
N ASP A 365 12.96 2.88 -4.22
CA ASP A 365 13.57 1.57 -4.47
C ASP A 365 15.04 1.67 -4.92
N THR A 366 15.92 0.88 -4.30
CA THR A 366 17.34 0.81 -4.67
C THR A 366 17.65 -0.45 -5.49
N ALA A 367 18.91 -0.66 -5.87
CA ALA A 367 19.32 -1.91 -6.51
C ALA A 367 19.36 -3.09 -5.54
N GLN A 368 19.29 -2.82 -4.23
CA GLN A 368 19.43 -3.80 -3.16
C GLN A 368 18.08 -4.20 -2.56
N PHE A 369 17.12 -3.26 -2.49
CA PHE A 369 15.83 -3.54 -1.86
C PHE A 369 14.75 -2.54 -2.29
N ALA A 370 13.50 -3.00 -2.28
CA ALA A 370 12.33 -2.20 -2.61
C ALA A 370 11.79 -1.44 -1.38
N TRP A 371 12.55 -0.44 -0.91
CA TRP A 371 12.22 0.30 0.31
C TRP A 371 10.89 1.07 0.23
N GLY A 372 10.60 1.66 -0.94
CA GLY A 372 9.36 2.42 -1.16
C GLY A 372 8.14 1.56 -1.01
N LYS A 373 8.13 0.42 -1.73
CA LYS A 373 7.06 -0.59 -1.67
C LYS A 373 6.79 -1.08 -0.25
N ARG A 374 7.86 -1.40 0.49
CA ARG A 374 7.73 -1.85 1.89
C ARG A 374 7.14 -0.75 2.77
N ALA A 375 7.60 0.48 2.62
CA ALA A 375 7.12 1.60 3.41
C ALA A 375 5.63 1.91 3.15
N ARG A 376 5.17 1.79 1.90
CA ARG A 376 3.74 1.88 1.53
C ARG A 376 2.90 0.84 2.24
N LEU A 377 3.31 -0.42 2.18
CA LEU A 377 2.61 -1.53 2.84
C LEU A 377 2.59 -1.34 4.35
N MET A 378 3.72 -0.96 4.96
CA MET A 378 3.78 -0.68 6.39
C MET A 378 2.86 0.48 6.79
N GLN A 379 2.93 1.62 6.11
CA GLN A 379 2.10 2.79 6.40
C GLN A 379 0.59 2.48 6.28
N ALA A 380 0.21 1.60 5.35
CA ALA A 380 -1.17 1.18 5.19
C ALA A 380 -1.59 0.02 6.14
N GLY A 381 -0.69 -0.48 6.98
CA GLY A 381 -0.96 -1.63 7.85
C GLY A 381 -1.07 -2.98 7.11
N LEU A 382 -0.52 -3.07 5.90
CA LEU A 382 -0.59 -4.22 5.00
C LEU A 382 0.71 -5.04 4.97
N TRP A 383 1.70 -4.68 5.79
CA TRP A 383 2.97 -5.39 5.90
C TRP A 383 2.98 -6.31 7.11
N HIS A 384 3.08 -7.62 6.87
CA HIS A 384 3.09 -8.64 7.91
C HIS A 384 4.41 -9.41 7.91
N VAL A 385 4.87 -9.83 9.09
CA VAL A 385 5.98 -10.78 9.20
C VAL A 385 5.43 -12.20 9.02
N GLY A 386 6.14 -13.07 8.32
CA GLY A 386 5.60 -14.38 7.93
C GLY A 386 6.57 -15.56 7.97
N PRO A 387 6.09 -16.74 7.56
CA PRO A 387 6.72 -18.01 7.88
C PRO A 387 8.10 -18.21 7.25
N ILE A 388 8.34 -17.70 6.03
CA ILE A 388 9.66 -17.77 5.39
C ILE A 388 10.69 -16.99 6.21
N TRP A 389 10.31 -15.80 6.68
CA TRP A 389 11.18 -14.96 7.50
C TRP A 389 11.46 -15.59 8.87
N LEU A 390 10.45 -16.23 9.46
CA LEU A 390 10.58 -16.99 10.71
C LEU A 390 11.46 -18.23 10.55
N ALA A 391 11.33 -18.95 9.42
CA ALA A 391 12.17 -20.12 9.14
C ALA A 391 13.65 -19.73 9.00
N ARG A 392 13.95 -18.60 8.37
CA ARG A 392 15.31 -18.07 8.23
C ARG A 392 15.91 -17.54 9.54
N SER A 393 15.08 -17.00 10.43
CA SER A 393 15.53 -16.48 11.73
C SER A 393 15.72 -17.56 12.80
N ARG A 394 15.36 -18.82 12.51
CA ARG A 394 15.85 -19.97 13.30
C ARG A 394 17.33 -20.19 12.97
N PRO A 395 18.25 -20.07 13.96
CA PRO A 395 19.65 -20.29 13.69
C PRO A 395 19.86 -21.73 13.22
N SER A 396 20.44 -21.90 12.03
CA SER A 396 21.27 -23.06 11.74
C SER A 396 22.36 -23.11 12.81
N ALA A 397 22.62 -24.28 13.38
CA ALA A 397 23.76 -24.46 14.27
C ALA A 397 25.04 -24.11 13.49
N GLY A 398 25.53 -22.88 13.63
CA GLY A 398 26.66 -22.33 12.89
C GLY A 398 26.25 -21.32 11.81
N GLY A 399 26.75 -20.09 11.96
CA GLY A 399 26.78 -19.07 10.89
C GLY A 399 25.74 -17.97 11.02
N ALA A 400 26.09 -16.88 11.72
CA ALA A 400 25.33 -15.64 11.71
C ALA A 400 25.44 -14.95 10.34
N LEU A 401 24.31 -14.72 9.67
CA LEU A 401 24.21 -13.84 8.50
C LEU A 401 22.96 -12.95 8.62
N ALA A 402 23.22 -11.72 9.06
CA ALA A 402 22.46 -10.48 8.99
C ALA A 402 20.93 -10.58 8.80
N THR A 403 20.21 -10.33 9.89
CA THR A 403 19.31 -9.18 10.07
C THR A 403 18.94 -9.18 11.54
N THR A 404 19.60 -8.37 12.37
CA THR A 404 19.16 -8.19 13.76
C THR A 404 17.71 -7.67 13.75
N PRO A 405 16.72 -8.40 14.29
CA PRO A 405 15.60 -7.75 14.96
C PRO A 405 16.21 -6.97 16.13
N PRO A 406 15.61 -5.87 16.64
CA PRO A 406 16.05 -5.34 17.92
C PRO A 406 15.70 -6.38 18.99
N THR A 407 16.63 -7.31 19.21
CA THR A 407 16.78 -7.94 20.51
C THR A 407 17.10 -6.81 21.47
N ALA A 408 16.38 -6.82 22.60
CA ALA A 408 16.63 -5.89 23.68
C ALA A 408 18.13 -5.87 23.95
N ALA A 409 18.78 -4.74 23.64
CA ALA A 409 20.11 -4.51 24.15
C ALA A 409 20.01 -4.64 25.67
N GLU A 410 20.83 -5.51 26.26
CA GLU A 410 21.13 -5.39 27.68
C GLU A 410 21.48 -3.91 27.97
N PRO A 411 21.04 -3.36 29.11
CA PRO A 411 21.23 -1.95 29.42
C PRO A 411 22.74 -1.63 29.39
N ARG A 412 23.21 -1.11 28.27
CA ARG A 412 24.55 -0.55 28.16
C ARG A 412 24.54 0.75 28.96
N PRO A 413 25.50 0.96 29.86
CA PRO A 413 25.61 2.22 30.57
C PRO A 413 25.71 3.36 29.55
N LEU A 414 24.98 4.44 29.83
CA LEU A 414 24.98 5.67 29.04
C LEU A 414 26.43 6.07 28.70
N PRO A 415 26.76 6.32 27.42
CA PRO A 415 28.05 6.93 27.12
C PRO A 415 28.11 8.29 27.81
N SER A 416 29.23 8.59 28.45
CA SER A 416 29.49 9.85 29.17
C SER A 416 29.42 11.11 28.31
N ALA A 417 29.16 10.98 27.01
CA ALA A 417 29.00 12.05 26.03
C ALA A 417 27.53 12.47 25.77
N ALA A 418 26.55 11.89 26.48
CA ALA A 418 25.15 12.32 26.39
C ALA A 418 24.92 13.83 26.64
N PRO A 419 25.66 14.52 27.54
CA PRO A 419 25.49 15.96 27.74
C PRO A 419 25.97 16.80 26.54
N GLU A 420 27.02 16.37 25.84
CA GLU A 420 27.62 17.12 24.72
C GLU A 420 26.72 17.08 23.48
N ILE A 421 26.16 15.89 23.14
CA ILE A 421 25.19 15.73 22.05
C ILE A 421 23.88 16.49 22.35
N PHE A 422 23.45 16.51 23.62
CA PHE A 422 22.27 17.27 24.03
C PHE A 422 22.51 18.78 23.91
N SER A 423 23.73 19.26 24.16
CA SER A 423 24.10 20.67 24.01
C SER A 423 24.24 21.11 22.55
N GLU A 424 24.79 20.26 21.67
CA GLU A 424 24.85 20.51 20.22
C GLU A 424 23.44 20.56 19.61
N ILE A 425 22.62 19.55 19.89
CA ILE A 425 21.22 19.49 19.43
C ILE A 425 20.40 20.66 20.01
N SER A 426 20.58 20.99 21.29
CA SER A 426 19.87 22.11 21.90
C SER A 426 20.33 23.48 21.38
N SER A 427 21.58 23.61 20.90
CA SER A 427 22.11 24.85 20.32
C SER A 427 21.62 25.08 18.88
N GLU A 428 21.47 24.02 18.08
CA GLU A 428 20.86 24.10 16.74
C GLU A 428 19.32 24.22 16.79
N ILE A 429 18.68 23.64 17.81
CA ILE A 429 17.23 23.71 18.00
C ILE A 429 16.76 25.06 18.57
N SER A 430 17.55 25.71 19.43
CA SER A 430 17.13 26.95 20.12
C SER A 430 17.07 28.19 19.22
N SER A 431 17.72 28.18 18.05
CA SER A 431 17.67 29.31 17.12
C SER A 431 16.42 29.34 16.22
N GLU A 432 15.63 28.26 16.13
CA GLU A 432 14.53 28.14 15.16
C GLU A 432 13.18 27.66 15.73
N ILE A 433 13.04 27.45 17.04
CA ILE A 433 11.78 27.01 17.67
C ILE A 433 11.17 28.10 18.56
N SER A 434 9.90 28.43 18.31
CA SER A 434 9.10 29.34 19.15
C SER A 434 8.92 28.73 20.55
N SER A 435 8.97 29.57 21.59
CA SER A 435 8.93 29.18 23.01
C SER A 435 7.73 28.30 23.42
N GLU A 436 6.62 28.36 22.66
CA GLU A 436 5.43 27.52 22.85
C GLU A 436 5.71 26.02 22.63
N ILE A 437 6.46 25.65 21.59
CA ILE A 437 6.68 24.23 21.22
C ILE A 437 7.58 23.53 22.26
N SER A 438 8.57 24.24 22.81
CA SER A 438 9.43 23.72 23.88
C SER A 438 8.65 23.44 25.16
N SER A 439 7.60 24.22 25.44
CA SER A 439 6.74 24.02 26.61
C SER A 439 5.80 22.83 26.46
N GLU A 440 5.26 22.60 25.25
CA GLU A 440 4.42 21.45 24.92
C GLU A 440 5.20 20.13 25.03
N ILE A 441 6.39 20.07 24.43
CA ILE A 441 7.29 18.92 24.49
C ILE A 441 7.65 18.56 25.94
N SER A 442 7.96 19.57 26.77
CA SER A 442 8.33 19.37 28.18
C SER A 442 7.15 18.86 29.03
N SER A 443 5.92 19.26 28.67
CA SER A 443 4.70 18.84 29.37
C SER A 443 4.29 17.39 29.06
N GLU A 444 4.48 16.93 27.82
CA GLU A 444 4.22 15.53 27.42
C GLU A 444 5.25 14.55 27.99
N ILE A 445 6.52 14.97 28.10
CA ILE A 445 7.57 14.20 28.77
C ILE A 445 7.20 13.90 30.24
N SER A 446 6.44 14.80 30.87
CA SER A 446 6.09 14.73 32.29
C SER A 446 4.81 13.91 32.58
N SER A 447 3.94 13.65 31.59
CA SER A 447 2.60 13.08 31.80
C SER A 447 2.42 11.62 31.36
N ALA A 448 3.41 11.00 30.71
CA ALA A 448 3.31 9.62 30.22
C ALA A 448 3.29 8.58 31.38
N ARG A 449 2.09 8.20 31.82
CA ARG A 449 1.82 7.12 32.80
C ARG A 449 1.56 5.79 32.07
N MET A 450 2.24 4.73 32.51
CA MET A 450 2.41 3.45 31.84
C MET A 450 1.34 2.39 32.16
N GLU A 451 0.97 1.56 31.17
CA GLU A 451 0.70 0.12 31.35
C GLU A 451 1.45 -0.71 30.28
N ARG A 452 1.69 -1.99 30.56
CA ARG A 452 2.77 -2.81 29.99
C ARG A 452 2.51 -3.23 28.53
N GLU A 453 3.62 -3.46 27.82
CA GLU A 453 3.80 -3.78 26.38
C GLU A 453 3.88 -2.56 25.42
N GLU A 454 3.14 -1.47 25.67
CA GLU A 454 3.24 -0.18 24.93
C GLU A 454 4.48 0.67 25.27
N ALA A 455 5.31 0.22 26.23
CA ALA A 455 6.43 0.97 26.80
C ALA A 455 7.68 1.10 25.91
N ARG A 456 7.62 0.73 24.62
CA ARG A 456 8.75 0.83 23.66
C ARG A 456 8.52 1.80 22.51
N LEU A 457 7.33 2.39 22.41
CA LEU A 457 6.98 3.31 21.32
C LEU A 457 6.80 4.74 21.87
N VAL A 458 7.05 5.72 21.02
CA VAL A 458 6.61 7.10 21.21
C VAL A 458 5.78 7.45 19.97
N VAL A 459 4.53 7.84 20.20
CA VAL A 459 3.53 8.12 19.17
C VAL A 459 2.98 9.52 19.44
N LEU A 460 2.80 10.32 18.39
CA LEU A 460 1.96 11.52 18.48
C LEU A 460 0.52 11.10 18.18
N ASP A 461 -0.42 11.46 19.03
CA ASP A 461 -1.84 11.13 18.86
C ASP A 461 -2.35 11.55 17.46
N GLU A 462 -3.12 10.69 16.81
CA GLU A 462 -3.58 10.91 15.43
C GLU A 462 -4.55 12.11 15.35
N ALA A 463 -5.41 12.27 16.36
CA ALA A 463 -6.28 13.43 16.46
C ALA A 463 -5.48 14.72 16.72
N ALA A 464 -4.40 14.64 17.50
CA ALA A 464 -3.47 15.75 17.68
C ALA A 464 -2.75 16.10 16.36
N ALA A 465 -2.34 15.10 15.56
CA ALA A 465 -1.71 15.32 14.26
C ALA A 465 -2.67 16.01 13.26
N GLU A 466 -3.95 15.62 13.24
CA GLU A 466 -4.96 16.29 12.41
C GLU A 466 -5.22 17.74 12.86
N THR A 467 -5.33 17.95 14.17
CA THR A 467 -5.50 19.30 14.74
C THR A 467 -4.31 20.20 14.42
N ALA A 468 -3.08 19.66 14.53
CA ALA A 468 -1.86 20.36 14.18
C ALA A 468 -1.79 20.71 12.69
N LEU A 469 -2.23 19.81 11.79
CA LEU A 469 -2.33 20.10 10.37
C LEU A 469 -3.26 21.29 10.10
N ARG A 470 -4.48 21.27 10.66
CA ARG A 470 -5.46 22.34 10.44
C ARG A 470 -4.88 23.69 10.87
N SER A 471 -4.24 23.71 12.05
CA SER A 471 -3.54 24.90 12.55
C SER A 471 -2.43 25.39 11.61
N ASP A 472 -1.60 24.47 11.08
CA ASP A 472 -0.53 24.83 10.14
C ASP A 472 -1.06 25.39 8.83
N VAL A 473 -2.11 24.77 8.27
CA VAL A 473 -2.75 25.20 7.03
C VAL A 473 -3.29 26.62 7.22
N GLU A 474 -4.07 26.84 8.28
CA GLU A 474 -4.60 28.16 8.56
C GLU A 474 -3.50 29.19 8.82
N ALA A 475 -2.44 28.83 9.54
CA ALA A 475 -1.31 29.70 9.79
C ALA A 475 -0.58 30.07 8.49
N ALA A 476 -0.40 29.12 7.57
CA ALA A 476 0.21 29.36 6.26
C ALA A 476 -0.66 30.27 5.39
N LEU A 477 -1.98 30.02 5.33
CA LEU A 477 -2.91 30.81 4.52
C LEU A 477 -3.12 32.23 5.07
N ARG A 478 -3.14 32.41 6.40
CA ARG A 478 -3.26 33.74 7.03
C ARG A 478 -2.06 34.64 6.74
N ARG A 479 -0.86 34.06 6.54
CA ARG A 479 0.38 34.82 6.30
C ARG A 479 0.48 35.37 4.87
N ASP A 480 -0.29 34.84 3.92
CA ASP A 480 -0.22 35.24 2.51
C ASP A 480 -1.59 35.12 1.82
N ALA A 481 -2.29 36.25 1.65
CA ALA A 481 -3.59 36.28 0.98
C ALA A 481 -3.52 35.82 -0.50
N SER A 482 -2.38 36.04 -1.18
CA SER A 482 -2.18 35.58 -2.56
C SER A 482 -2.03 34.06 -2.63
N LEU A 483 -1.47 33.46 -1.58
CA LEU A 483 -1.42 32.00 -1.42
C LEU A 483 -2.84 31.44 -1.25
N ALA A 484 -3.67 32.05 -0.41
CA ALA A 484 -5.05 31.62 -0.20
C ALA A 484 -5.89 31.68 -1.49
N GLU A 485 -5.80 32.78 -2.23
CA GLU A 485 -6.47 32.92 -3.53
C GLU A 485 -5.96 31.88 -4.54
N GLY A 486 -4.64 31.67 -4.62
CA GLY A 486 -4.04 30.68 -5.51
C GLY A 486 -4.46 29.24 -5.18
N VAL A 487 -4.48 28.87 -3.90
CA VAL A 487 -4.94 27.54 -3.45
C VAL A 487 -6.41 27.33 -3.81
N SER A 488 -7.27 28.33 -3.60
CA SER A 488 -8.70 28.24 -3.97
C SER A 488 -8.93 28.05 -5.48
N ARG A 489 -7.98 28.50 -6.31
CA ARG A 489 -8.00 28.34 -7.77
C ARG A 489 -7.25 27.09 -8.25
N ASN A 490 -6.80 26.22 -7.35
CA ASN A 490 -5.95 25.08 -7.68
C ASN A 490 -4.66 25.49 -8.45
N ASP A 491 -4.14 26.70 -8.23
CA ASP A 491 -2.90 27.16 -8.86
C ASP A 491 -1.71 26.32 -8.35
N SER A 492 -0.98 25.70 -9.28
CA SER A 492 0.14 24.82 -8.95
C SER A 492 1.22 25.52 -8.12
N ARG A 493 1.53 26.79 -8.38
CA ARG A 493 2.58 27.50 -7.62
C ARG A 493 2.14 27.74 -6.19
N ALA A 494 0.89 28.13 -5.98
CA ALA A 494 0.32 28.28 -4.64
C ALA A 494 0.27 26.94 -3.89
N LEU A 495 -0.19 25.87 -4.53
CA LEU A 495 -0.21 24.52 -3.93
C LEU A 495 1.19 24.02 -3.55
N ILE A 496 2.20 24.24 -4.40
CA ILE A 496 3.60 23.89 -4.10
C ILE A 496 4.12 24.69 -2.90
N ARG A 497 3.82 25.99 -2.83
CA ARG A 497 4.25 26.85 -1.70
C ARG A 497 3.61 26.39 -0.39
N LEU A 498 2.31 26.08 -0.40
CA LEU A 498 1.62 25.53 0.76
C LEU A 498 2.21 24.17 1.17
N HIS A 499 2.42 23.26 0.22
CA HIS A 499 3.00 21.94 0.48
C HIS A 499 4.36 22.03 1.18
N LYS A 500 5.26 22.89 0.70
CA LYS A 500 6.58 23.11 1.31
C LYS A 500 6.50 23.67 2.74
N ALA A 501 5.55 24.58 3.01
CA ALA A 501 5.37 25.15 4.34
C ALA A 501 4.91 24.09 5.36
N LEU A 502 4.01 23.21 4.95
CA LEU A 502 3.49 22.12 5.79
C LEU A 502 4.52 21.00 6.00
N ASP A 503 5.27 20.63 4.94
CA ASP A 503 6.39 19.69 5.06
C ASP A 503 7.43 20.19 6.08
N ALA A 504 7.80 21.48 6.03
CA ALA A 504 8.72 22.07 7.01
C ALA A 504 8.17 22.01 8.46
N ALA A 505 6.87 22.26 8.65
CA ALA A 505 6.24 22.15 9.97
C ALA A 505 6.22 20.71 10.47
N TRP A 506 5.85 19.75 9.61
CA TRP A 506 5.86 18.33 9.92
C TRP A 506 7.26 17.82 10.28
N ARG A 507 8.29 18.18 9.51
CA ARG A 507 9.68 17.79 9.79
C ARG A 507 10.17 18.30 11.15
N ARG A 508 9.81 19.52 11.56
CA ARG A 508 10.15 20.03 12.91
C ARG A 508 9.59 19.14 14.02
N ARG A 509 8.32 18.70 13.89
CA ARG A 509 7.71 17.76 14.86
C ARG A 509 8.41 16.41 14.86
N VAL A 510 8.72 15.89 13.67
CA VAL A 510 9.42 14.60 13.52
C VAL A 510 10.81 14.65 14.14
N LEU A 511 11.55 15.75 14.00
CA LEU A 511 12.85 15.94 14.66
C LEU A 511 12.71 15.91 16.19
N GLY A 512 11.70 16.59 16.75
CA GLY A 512 11.40 16.51 18.18
C GLY A 512 11.07 15.08 18.63
N LEU A 513 10.19 14.41 17.91
CA LEU A 513 9.80 13.02 18.17
C LEU A 513 11.01 12.06 18.13
N LEU A 514 11.85 12.16 17.10
CA LEU A 514 13.05 11.33 16.96
C LEU A 514 14.04 11.59 18.10
N SER A 515 14.18 12.84 18.54
CA SER A 515 15.03 13.21 19.67
C SER A 515 14.55 12.57 20.98
N ILE A 516 13.24 12.62 21.24
CA ILE A 516 12.62 11.95 22.40
C ILE A 516 12.79 10.44 22.30
N ALA A 517 12.51 9.85 21.14
CA ALA A 517 12.63 8.41 20.91
C ALA A 517 14.08 7.93 21.15
N LEU A 518 15.06 8.67 20.62
CA LEU A 518 16.49 8.39 20.84
C LEU A 518 16.86 8.50 22.32
N ALA A 519 16.47 9.59 23.00
CA ALA A 519 16.76 9.80 24.43
C ALA A 519 16.13 8.74 25.34
N ARG A 520 15.01 8.15 24.91
CA ARG A 520 14.27 7.12 25.66
C ARG A 520 14.57 5.70 25.19
N ASN A 521 15.47 5.52 24.22
CA ASN A 521 15.75 4.23 23.56
C ASN A 521 14.46 3.53 23.09
N ARG A 522 13.61 4.29 22.41
CA ARG A 522 12.31 3.85 21.89
C ARG A 522 12.26 3.99 20.37
N THR A 523 11.31 3.31 19.76
CA THR A 523 11.01 3.47 18.33
C THR A 523 10.02 4.61 18.13
N ALA A 524 10.36 5.56 17.26
CA ALA A 524 9.47 6.65 16.87
C ALA A 524 8.43 6.15 15.87
N VAL A 525 7.14 6.31 16.17
CA VAL A 525 6.08 6.11 15.17
C VAL A 525 5.75 7.46 14.58
N LEU A 526 6.08 7.65 13.31
CA LEU A 526 5.93 8.95 12.66
C LEU A 526 4.44 9.35 12.60
N PRO A 527 4.10 10.63 12.82
CA PRO A 527 2.75 11.12 12.58
C PRO A 527 2.43 11.10 11.08
N PRO A 528 1.15 10.95 10.70
CA PRO A 528 0.72 11.15 9.31
C PRO A 528 1.19 12.51 8.76
N ALA A 529 1.50 12.54 7.48
CA ALA A 529 1.83 13.76 6.74
C ALA A 529 0.76 14.01 5.68
N TRP A 530 0.65 15.25 5.19
CA TRP A 530 -0.41 15.66 4.26
C TRP A 530 0.15 16.41 3.05
N CYS A 531 -0.24 15.96 1.87
CA CYS A 531 0.32 16.37 0.60
C CYS A 531 -0.71 17.20 -0.16
N PHE A 532 -0.28 18.41 -0.55
CA PHE A 532 -1.01 19.30 -1.46
C PHE A 532 -0.48 19.23 -2.89
N CYS A 533 0.57 18.44 -3.10
CA CYS A 533 1.13 18.15 -4.41
C CYS A 533 1.52 16.68 -4.49
N ASP A 534 1.20 16.06 -5.61
CA ASP A 534 1.61 14.70 -5.93
C ASP A 534 3.13 14.64 -6.22
N LEU A 535 3.70 13.45 -6.06
CA LEU A 535 5.04 13.14 -6.55
C LEU A 535 4.88 12.19 -7.74
N TYR A 536 5.28 12.64 -8.92
CA TYR A 536 5.11 11.89 -10.16
C TYR A 536 6.30 12.12 -11.11
N TRP A 537 6.60 11.12 -11.95
CA TRP A 537 7.72 11.19 -12.91
C TRP A 537 7.44 12.09 -14.12
N GLY A 538 6.16 12.32 -14.42
CA GLY A 538 5.72 13.08 -15.58
C GLY A 538 5.25 14.50 -15.25
N GLY A 539 4.63 15.14 -16.23
CA GLY A 539 3.93 16.41 -16.02
C GLY A 539 2.80 16.27 -14.99
N MET A 540 2.51 17.36 -14.29
CA MET A 540 1.39 17.46 -13.37
C MET A 540 0.50 18.64 -13.75
N SER A 541 -0.80 18.50 -13.50
CA SER A 541 -1.77 19.58 -13.64
C SER A 541 -2.38 19.87 -12.28
N SER A 542 -2.29 21.12 -11.83
CA SER A 542 -2.81 21.54 -10.52
C SER A 542 -2.35 20.61 -9.39
N CYS A 543 -1.05 20.31 -9.37
CA CYS A 543 -0.41 19.44 -8.39
C CYS A 543 -0.90 17.98 -8.34
N ARG A 544 -1.46 17.48 -9.45
CA ARG A 544 -1.92 16.08 -9.60
C ARG A 544 -1.27 15.44 -10.83
N ALA A 545 -0.97 14.15 -10.76
CA ALA A 545 -0.54 13.39 -11.93
C ALA A 545 -1.59 13.45 -13.06
N ILE A 546 -1.14 13.48 -14.31
CA ILE A 546 -2.05 13.40 -15.48
C ILE A 546 -2.78 12.05 -15.45
N GLY A 547 -4.11 12.09 -15.52
CA GLY A 547 -5.00 10.94 -15.30
C GLY A 547 -5.60 10.89 -13.89
N ALA A 548 -4.95 11.49 -12.90
CA ALA A 548 -5.45 11.54 -11.52
C ALA A 548 -6.02 12.92 -11.14
N MET A 549 -6.54 13.67 -12.11
CA MET A 549 -6.99 15.06 -11.92
C MET A 549 -8.18 15.18 -10.95
N SER A 550 -8.93 14.11 -10.73
CA SER A 550 -10.02 14.02 -9.76
C SER A 550 -9.55 13.77 -8.32
N THR A 551 -8.25 13.57 -8.08
CA THR A 551 -7.70 13.34 -6.74
C THR A 551 -8.02 14.51 -5.81
N ALA A 552 -8.55 14.21 -4.63
CA ALA A 552 -8.80 15.25 -3.62
C ALA A 552 -7.46 15.75 -3.04
N LEU A 553 -7.39 17.04 -2.71
CA LEU A 553 -6.28 17.63 -1.98
C LEU A 553 -6.81 18.24 -0.67
N PRO A 554 -6.07 18.12 0.45
CA PRO A 554 -4.89 17.29 0.59
C PRO A 554 -5.21 15.79 0.62
N PHE A 555 -4.21 14.96 0.33
CA PHE A 555 -4.24 13.51 0.63
C PHE A 555 -3.16 13.17 1.66
N GLU A 556 -3.30 12.04 2.34
CA GLU A 556 -2.28 11.59 3.28
C GLU A 556 -1.00 11.26 2.51
N CYS A 557 0.09 11.99 2.76
CA CYS A 557 1.37 11.79 2.10
C CYS A 557 1.86 10.36 2.33
N PRO A 558 2.15 9.63 1.25
CA PRO A 558 2.99 8.47 1.35
C PRO A 558 4.39 8.86 1.86
N VAL A 559 4.95 8.09 2.78
CA VAL A 559 6.23 8.44 3.41
C VAL A 559 7.38 8.55 2.41
N ASP A 560 7.37 7.77 1.34
CA ASP A 560 8.35 7.83 0.25
C ASP A 560 8.19 9.04 -0.69
N HIS A 561 7.13 9.85 -0.54
CA HIS A 561 7.04 11.14 -1.22
C HIS A 561 7.92 12.22 -0.56
N ILE A 562 8.12 12.11 0.76
CA ILE A 562 8.71 13.17 1.58
C ILE A 562 9.94 12.71 2.38
N ILE A 563 10.24 11.42 2.42
CA ILE A 563 11.41 10.87 3.12
C ILE A 563 12.26 10.06 2.15
N ASP A 564 13.58 10.21 2.26
CA ASP A 564 14.55 9.26 1.69
C ASP A 564 14.52 7.95 2.49
N VAL A 565 13.53 7.11 2.21
CA VAL A 565 13.27 5.85 2.93
C VAL A 565 14.50 4.94 2.94
N PRO A 566 15.26 4.75 1.84
CA PRO A 566 16.50 3.98 1.86
C PRO A 566 17.48 4.45 2.91
N ARG A 567 17.76 5.77 2.92
CA ARG A 567 18.72 6.35 3.87
C ARG A 567 18.23 6.20 5.30
N TRP A 568 16.96 6.48 5.54
CA TRP A 568 16.34 6.33 6.86
C TRP A 568 16.32 4.88 7.36
N SER A 569 16.25 3.91 6.44
CA SER A 569 16.19 2.49 6.80
C SER A 569 17.57 1.84 6.99
N THR A 570 18.65 2.46 6.47
CA THR A 570 19.99 1.86 6.44
C THR A 570 20.99 2.51 7.40
N GLN A 571 20.76 3.75 7.83
CA GLN A 571 21.72 4.48 8.68
C GLN A 571 21.82 3.96 10.14
N GLY A 572 20.91 3.10 10.60
CA GLY A 572 21.03 2.34 11.86
C GLY A 572 21.01 3.13 13.17
N ARG A 573 21.01 4.47 13.12
CA ARG A 573 21.07 5.36 14.31
C ARG A 573 19.71 5.63 14.95
N LEU A 574 18.62 5.47 14.19
CA LEU A 574 17.27 5.84 14.61
C LEU A 574 16.31 4.67 14.34
N SER A 575 15.59 4.25 15.38
CA SER A 575 14.50 3.30 15.22
C SER A 575 13.22 4.09 14.95
N TRP A 576 12.61 3.86 13.79
CA TRP A 576 11.37 4.53 13.40
C TRP A 576 10.43 3.55 12.70
N ARG A 577 9.16 3.93 12.65
CA ARG A 577 8.09 3.22 11.93
C ARG A 577 7.21 4.24 11.22
N PRO A 578 6.69 3.91 10.02
CA PRO A 578 5.67 4.74 9.39
C PRO A 578 4.38 4.73 10.23
N PRO A 579 3.44 5.65 9.95
CA PRO A 579 2.15 5.70 10.63
C PRO A 579 1.48 4.32 10.65
N ARG A 580 0.77 4.01 11.75
CA ARG A 580 -0.15 2.86 11.88
C ARG A 580 0.47 1.46 11.78
N TRP A 581 1.80 1.31 11.67
CA TRP A 581 2.46 0.00 11.75
C TRP A 581 2.91 -0.31 13.19
N LEU A 582 2.12 -1.12 13.89
CA LEU A 582 2.33 -1.46 15.31
C LEU A 582 2.87 -2.87 15.55
N GLU A 583 2.98 -3.72 14.51
CA GLU A 583 3.47 -5.11 14.63
C GLU A 583 4.96 -5.24 15.01
#